data_AF-A0A016VE59-F1
#
_entry.id   AF-A0A016VE59-F1
#
_cell.length_a   1.000
_cell.length_b   1.000
_cell.length_c   1.000
_cell.angle_alpha   90.00
_cell.angle_beta   90.00
_cell.angle_gamma   90.00
#
_symmetry.space_group_name_H-M   'P 1'
#
loop_
_entity.id
_entity.type
_entity.pdbx_description
1 polymer ?
#
loop_
_entity_poly.entity_id
_entity_poly.type
_entity_poly.pdbx_seq_one_letter_code
_entity_poly.pdbx_strand_id
1 'polypeptide(L)'
;MYFYKLSIFNLIPEETLSVRLCVATSSNTLLVFLDNKLMWNSQTEDTVVSLKLSTFNSTYQNVLSMLSTEGRVSIGYLGTEPNLYKVPVDNRFIDFKTKIQEMRDIEASIKDSGSVGLEKKSALTMKCTAGELEKSTIEHDAKQGAPICPVMVTLQGIEGADQVKINIRSTLHTTSKQFAVDHPEGTETVKIPFFVGDNMPTSTTVHLAAHCSGTQATAVTSFRVPFAVMFTETSPERNATHKLTLDSDQSCVPLNTLFHEFQTENPQSIGFRVHGYDATVSVFTAHKSSRYRIQTDHLQLLNVVVTELVERLRVAQHGVQLHANIPMGYITSKLEELIELESKGSIQEKVIGDRSREMRAIEALILSKTRNTKPETFEHIDLLYNEAHEQLFAAIAELTSIRAQKHEAQLTLASLFDLVSLLLRLGGSDSALDGNFITDTNQTLEDRLAWASQIANDPARAVAVLCQHTQKELPQIKEEEEEGDDFDHFETGDIKL
;
A
#
# COMPACT_ATOMS: atom_id res chain seq x y z
N MET A 1 44.75 21.51 3.45
CA MET A 1 44.56 22.96 3.66
C MET A 1 45.75 23.66 2.99
N TYR A 2 45.60 24.06 1.72
CA TYR A 2 46.71 24.66 0.96
C TYR A 2 46.74 26.16 1.23
N PHE A 3 47.66 26.61 2.08
CA PHE A 3 47.89 28.04 2.33
C PHE A 3 48.74 28.62 1.19
N TYR A 4 48.14 29.47 0.37
CA TYR A 4 48.88 30.21 -0.64
C TYR A 4 49.53 31.43 0.02
N LYS A 5 50.76 31.23 0.50
CA LYS A 5 51.75 32.26 0.88
C LYS A 5 51.54 32.94 2.26
N LEU A 6 52.49 32.68 3.16
CA LEU A 6 52.65 33.32 4.47
C LEU A 6 53.41 34.64 4.31
N SER A 7 52.85 35.77 4.72
CA SER A 7 53.58 37.06 4.77
C SER A 7 53.68 37.52 6.22
N ILE A 8 54.89 37.46 6.79
CA ILE A 8 55.18 37.88 8.17
C ILE A 8 55.54 39.37 8.14
N PHE A 9 54.81 40.19 8.89
CA PHE A 9 55.14 41.60 9.06
C PHE A 9 55.53 41.87 10.52
N ASN A 10 56.77 42.32 10.74
CA ASN A 10 57.16 42.95 12.00
C ASN A 10 56.75 44.42 11.93
N LEU A 11 55.64 44.76 12.57
CA LEU A 11 55.24 46.13 12.79
C LEU A 11 55.77 46.55 14.17
N ILE A 12 56.71 47.49 14.15
CA ILE A 12 57.28 48.28 15.26
C ILE A 12 58.68 47.80 15.74
N PRO A 13 59.70 48.67 15.68
CA PRO A 13 60.97 48.48 16.38
C PRO A 13 60.87 49.13 17.76
N GLU A 14 60.15 48.53 18.72
CA GLU A 14 60.27 48.84 20.16
C GLU A 14 59.45 47.86 21.04
N GLU A 15 60.20 47.10 21.85
CA GLU A 15 59.88 46.43 23.13
C GLU A 15 58.64 45.52 23.34
N THR A 16 57.90 45.09 22.31
CA THR A 16 57.01 43.92 22.44
C THR A 16 57.14 42.95 21.27
N LEU A 17 57.61 41.73 21.55
CA LEU A 17 57.92 40.65 20.60
C LEU A 17 56.66 39.95 20.01
N SER A 18 55.55 40.69 19.82
CA SER A 18 54.32 40.11 19.27
C SER A 18 54.33 40.16 17.74
N VAL A 19 54.27 39.00 17.08
CA VAL A 19 54.25 38.92 15.62
C VAL A 19 52.82 39.06 15.12
N ARG A 20 52.59 40.00 14.20
CA ARG A 20 51.29 40.13 13.51
C ARG A 20 51.36 39.41 12.18
N LEU A 21 50.50 38.41 12.01
CA LEU A 21 50.44 37.58 10.81
C LEU A 21 49.12 37.83 10.08
N CYS A 22 49.19 38.05 8.77
CA CYS A 22 48.00 38.15 7.92
C CYS A 22 47.99 36.99 6.92
N VAL A 23 46.87 36.27 6.86
CA VAL A 23 46.70 35.07 6.05
C VAL A 23 45.45 35.22 5.20
N ALA A 24 45.58 35.05 3.89
CA ALA A 24 44.44 34.85 3.00
C ALA A 24 44.23 33.35 2.77
N THR A 25 42.97 32.91 2.82
CA THR A 25 42.59 31.53 2.52
C THR A 25 42.07 31.40 1.09
N SER A 26 42.04 30.17 0.58
CA SER A 26 41.40 29.84 -0.69
C SER A 26 39.86 29.94 -0.65
N SER A 27 39.27 30.16 0.53
CA SER A 27 37.84 30.38 0.74
C SER A 27 37.47 31.86 0.79
N ASN A 28 38.28 32.72 0.17
CA ASN A 28 38.11 34.18 0.13
C ASN A 28 37.94 34.79 1.54
N THR A 29 38.76 34.33 2.49
CA THR A 29 38.75 34.84 3.87
C THR A 29 40.12 35.39 4.22
N LEU A 30 40.14 36.61 4.74
CA LEU A 30 41.32 37.25 5.30
C LEU A 30 41.31 37.09 6.82
N LEU A 31 42.41 36.58 7.37
CA LEU A 31 42.61 36.33 8.79
C LEU A 31 43.80 37.13 9.29
N VAL A 32 43.63 37.86 10.39
CA VAL A 32 44.71 38.60 11.05
C VAL A 32 44.93 38.00 12.43
N PHE A 33 46.15 37.52 12.66
CA PHE A 33 46.59 36.91 13.90
C PHE A 33 47.57 37.82 14.64
N LEU A 34 47.49 37.78 15.97
CA LEU A 34 48.55 38.21 16.88
C LEU A 34 49.07 36.94 17.56
N ASP A 35 50.28 36.53 17.19
CA ASP A 35 50.84 35.22 17.52
C ASP A 35 49.87 34.06 17.15
N ASN A 36 49.34 33.33 18.15
CA ASN A 36 48.40 32.23 17.94
C ASN A 36 46.92 32.64 18.13
N LYS A 37 46.62 33.92 18.34
CA LYS A 37 45.24 34.41 18.54
C LYS A 37 44.72 35.09 17.29
N LEU A 38 43.58 34.62 16.78
CA LEU A 38 42.86 35.28 15.69
C LEU A 38 42.25 36.59 16.22
N MET A 39 42.71 37.72 15.70
CA MET A 39 42.28 39.06 16.09
C MET A 39 41.21 39.63 15.18
N TRP A 40 41.24 39.26 13.90
CA TRP A 40 40.29 39.76 12.91
C TRP A 40 40.04 38.73 11.82
N ASN A 41 38.80 38.68 11.32
CA ASN A 41 38.46 37.98 10.08
C ASN A 41 37.61 38.89 9.19
N SER A 42 37.74 38.73 7.88
CA SER A 42 36.94 39.45 6.89
C SER A 42 36.82 38.62 5.62
N GLN A 43 35.73 38.78 4.87
CA GLN A 43 35.59 38.16 3.56
C GLN A 43 36.22 39.06 2.49
N THR A 44 36.90 38.45 1.54
CA THR A 44 37.41 39.11 0.33
C THR A 44 36.48 38.82 -0.83
N GLU A 45 36.36 39.73 -1.79
CA GLU A 45 35.53 39.50 -2.99
C GLU A 45 36.12 38.38 -3.86
N ASP A 46 37.45 38.42 -4.07
CA ASP A 46 38.20 37.46 -4.88
C ASP A 46 39.20 36.64 -4.05
N THR A 47 39.69 35.55 -4.64
CA THR A 47 40.79 34.75 -4.06
C THR A 47 42.11 35.51 -4.14
N VAL A 48 42.68 35.83 -2.98
CA VAL A 48 43.91 36.63 -2.88
C VAL A 48 45.15 35.75 -3.01
N VAL A 49 46.03 36.10 -3.94
CA VAL A 49 47.30 35.42 -4.23
C VAL A 49 48.49 36.09 -3.55
N SER A 50 48.44 37.41 -3.36
CA SER A 50 49.49 38.16 -2.68
C SER A 50 48.93 39.25 -1.81
N LEU A 51 49.46 39.33 -0.58
CA LEU A 51 49.14 40.36 0.41
C LEU A 51 50.36 41.22 0.66
N LYS A 52 50.16 42.54 0.72
CA LYS A 52 51.20 43.47 1.15
C LYS A 52 50.61 44.62 1.94
N LEU A 53 51.22 44.93 3.08
CA LEU A 53 50.96 46.18 3.76
C LEU A 53 51.71 47.29 3.04
N SER A 54 50.99 48.26 2.52
CA SER A 54 51.54 49.35 1.72
C SER A 54 51.19 50.69 2.32
N THR A 55 52.11 51.65 2.22
CA THR A 55 51.89 53.05 2.58
C THR A 55 51.96 53.86 1.30
N PHE A 56 50.85 54.48 0.90
CA PHE A 56 50.75 55.21 -0.37
C PHE A 56 50.98 56.72 -0.18
N ASN A 57 50.52 57.29 0.93
CA ASN A 57 50.76 58.69 1.30
C ASN A 57 50.65 58.89 2.83
N SER A 58 50.75 60.14 3.30
CA SER A 58 50.63 60.46 4.74
C SER A 58 49.26 60.13 5.34
N THR A 59 48.21 60.06 4.53
CA THR A 59 46.83 59.76 4.95
C THR A 59 46.54 58.26 4.98
N TYR A 60 47.06 57.51 4.00
CA TYR A 60 46.85 56.08 3.78
C TYR A 60 48.13 55.32 4.13
N GLN A 61 48.42 55.29 5.43
CA GLN A 61 49.46 54.45 5.99
C GLN A 61 48.90 53.08 6.34
N ASN A 62 49.70 52.03 6.15
CA ASN A 62 49.37 50.67 6.57
C ASN A 62 48.09 50.09 5.93
N VAL A 63 47.89 50.34 4.62
CA VAL A 63 46.73 49.82 3.89
C VAL A 63 47.04 48.45 3.31
N LEU A 64 46.05 47.55 3.34
CA LEU A 64 46.20 46.22 2.81
C LEU A 64 46.03 46.26 1.28
N SER A 65 47.09 45.91 0.56
CA SER A 65 47.09 45.70 -0.88
C SER A 65 46.98 44.21 -1.18
N MET A 66 45.96 43.83 -1.94
CA MET A 66 45.62 42.45 -2.28
C MET A 66 45.66 42.27 -3.79
N LEU A 67 46.34 41.24 -4.28
CA LEU A 67 46.33 40.85 -5.69
C LEU A 67 45.50 39.56 -5.84
N SER A 68 44.48 39.59 -6.69
CA SER A 68 43.64 38.41 -6.97
C SER A 68 44.24 37.49 -8.04
N THR A 69 43.73 36.28 -8.13
CA THR A 69 44.05 35.29 -9.18
C THR A 69 43.75 35.80 -10.59
N GLU A 70 42.75 36.68 -10.71
CA GLU A 70 42.31 37.28 -11.98
C GLU A 70 43.11 38.55 -12.34
N GLY A 71 44.13 38.89 -11.54
CA GLY A 71 44.99 40.05 -11.76
C GLY A 71 44.39 41.38 -11.29
N ARG A 72 43.27 41.37 -10.55
CA ARG A 72 42.74 42.58 -9.91
C ARG A 72 43.58 42.95 -8.70
N VAL A 73 43.90 44.23 -8.55
CA VAL A 73 44.54 44.77 -7.35
C VAL A 73 43.51 45.53 -6.55
N SER A 74 43.22 45.03 -5.34
CA SER A 74 42.28 45.65 -4.41
C SER A 74 43.05 46.25 -3.23
N ILE A 75 42.80 47.52 -2.95
CA ILE A 75 43.41 48.26 -1.85
C ILE A 75 42.29 48.57 -0.86
N GLY A 76 42.39 48.01 0.34
CA GLY A 76 41.32 48.09 1.34
C GLY A 76 41.84 48.29 2.76
N TYR A 77 41.00 48.87 3.60
CA TYR A 77 41.17 48.89 5.04
C TYR A 77 40.19 47.90 5.69
N LEU A 78 40.47 47.50 6.93
CA LEU A 78 39.59 46.60 7.68
C LEU A 78 38.34 47.38 8.08
N GLY A 79 37.17 46.98 7.57
CA GLY A 79 35.89 47.62 7.89
C GLY A 79 35.51 47.37 9.35
N THR A 80 35.50 48.42 10.17
CA THR A 80 35.16 48.33 11.61
C THR A 80 33.69 48.60 11.91
N GLU A 81 32.88 48.91 10.89
CA GLU A 81 31.47 49.20 11.06
C GLU A 81 30.65 47.90 11.01
N PRO A 82 29.88 47.57 12.07
CA PRO A 82 28.95 46.46 12.02
C PRO A 82 27.85 46.79 11.01
N ASN A 83 27.65 45.92 10.02
CA ASN A 83 26.45 45.95 9.19
C ASN A 83 25.24 45.62 10.07
N LEU A 84 24.56 46.65 10.57
CA LEU A 84 23.27 46.51 11.23
C LEU A 84 22.28 45.97 10.20
N TYR A 85 21.72 44.79 10.44
CA TYR A 85 20.63 44.26 9.64
C TYR A 85 19.47 45.26 9.70
N LYS A 86 19.26 45.99 8.61
CA LYS A 86 18.09 46.83 8.40
C LYS A 86 17.27 46.15 7.33
N VAL A 87 16.03 45.81 7.65
CA VAL A 87 15.05 45.40 6.64
C VAL A 87 15.04 46.52 5.60
N PRO A 88 15.38 46.24 4.32
CA PRO A 88 15.35 47.26 3.28
C PRO A 88 13.97 47.91 3.29
N VAL A 89 13.91 49.24 3.17
CA VAL A 89 12.62 49.92 2.97
C VAL A 89 12.07 49.39 1.65
N ASP A 90 11.05 48.55 1.76
CA ASP A 90 10.54 47.78 0.64
C ASP A 90 9.77 48.73 -0.29
N ASN A 91 10.47 49.30 -1.27
CA ASN A 91 9.84 50.06 -2.36
C ASN A 91 9.13 49.15 -3.37
N ARG A 92 8.94 47.86 -3.05
CA ARG A 92 8.12 46.95 -3.86
C ARG A 92 6.67 47.37 -3.74
N PHE A 93 6.13 47.91 -4.82
CA PHE A 93 4.71 48.18 -4.96
C PHE A 93 3.95 46.84 -4.88
N ILE A 94 3.23 46.63 -3.77
CA ILE A 94 2.30 45.52 -3.62
C ILE A 94 0.93 46.01 -4.06
N ASP A 95 0.39 45.42 -5.13
CA ASP A 95 -0.97 45.69 -5.57
C ASP A 95 -1.98 44.97 -4.66
N PHE A 96 -2.35 45.65 -3.58
CA PHE A 96 -3.35 45.17 -2.64
C PHE A 96 -4.69 44.86 -3.29
N LYS A 97 -5.05 45.51 -4.40
CA LYS A 97 -6.31 45.27 -5.09
C LYS A 97 -6.31 43.91 -5.77
N THR A 98 -5.23 43.57 -6.48
CA THR A 98 -5.06 42.26 -7.10
C THR A 98 -5.03 41.15 -6.05
N LYS A 99 -4.32 41.37 -4.93
CA LYS A 99 -4.24 40.39 -3.84
C LYS A 99 -5.57 40.19 -3.10
N ILE A 100 -6.34 41.24 -2.87
CA ILE A 100 -7.69 41.13 -2.29
C ILE A 100 -8.65 40.40 -3.24
N GLN A 101 -8.53 40.62 -4.56
CA GLN A 101 -9.35 39.91 -5.53
C GLN A 101 -9.01 38.42 -5.56
N GLU A 102 -7.72 38.07 -5.63
CA GLU A 102 -7.24 36.68 -5.55
C GLU A 102 -7.72 36.00 -4.26
N MET A 103 -7.63 36.69 -3.12
CA MET A 103 -8.12 36.19 -1.83
C MET A 103 -9.64 35.96 -1.84
N ARG A 104 -10.43 36.87 -2.43
CA ARG A 104 -11.88 36.71 -2.56
C ARG A 104 -12.26 35.55 -3.48
N ASP A 105 -11.53 35.36 -4.58
CA ASP A 105 -11.77 34.27 -5.51
C ASP A 105 -11.46 32.91 -4.85
N ILE A 106 -10.38 32.84 -4.06
CA ILE A 106 -10.04 31.66 -3.25
C ILE A 106 -11.08 31.42 -2.16
N GLU A 107 -11.49 32.44 -1.40
CA GLU A 107 -12.54 32.32 -0.37
C GLU A 107 -13.89 31.88 -0.97
N ALA A 108 -14.23 32.37 -2.16
CA ALA A 108 -15.43 31.95 -2.89
C ALA A 108 -15.32 30.47 -3.29
N SER A 109 -14.18 30.04 -3.84
CA SER A 109 -13.94 28.62 -4.16
C SER A 109 -14.03 27.73 -2.93
N ILE A 110 -13.50 28.17 -1.78
CA ILE A 110 -13.56 27.43 -0.51
C ILE A 110 -15.01 27.31 -0.03
N LYS A 111 -15.79 28.40 -0.07
CA LYS A 111 -17.21 28.40 0.30
C LYS A 111 -18.06 27.51 -0.61
N ASP A 112 -17.76 27.48 -1.91
CA ASP A 112 -18.44 26.63 -2.88
C ASP A 112 -18.11 25.14 -2.65
N SER A 113 -16.85 24.83 -2.33
CA SER A 113 -16.40 23.48 -1.96
C SER A 113 -16.90 22.98 -0.60
N GLY A 114 -17.39 23.87 0.27
CA GLY A 114 -18.05 23.52 1.54
C GLY A 114 -19.39 22.82 1.38
N SER A 115 -19.95 22.81 0.17
CA SER A 115 -21.11 21.97 -0.20
C SER A 115 -20.65 20.57 -0.67
N VAL A 116 -20.08 19.78 0.24
CA VAL A 116 -19.65 18.38 0.00
C VAL A 116 -20.86 17.44 -0.12
N GLY A 117 -21.78 17.74 -1.02
CA GLY A 117 -23.01 16.97 -1.26
C GLY A 117 -23.34 16.74 -2.74
N LEU A 118 -22.64 17.37 -3.68
CA LEU A 118 -22.73 17.02 -5.08
C LEU A 118 -21.39 16.44 -5.53
N GLU A 119 -21.35 15.11 -5.60
CA GLU A 119 -20.37 14.38 -6.40
C GLU A 119 -20.28 15.09 -7.77
N LYS A 120 -19.18 15.80 -8.04
CA LYS A 120 -18.82 16.13 -9.40
C LYS A 120 -18.66 14.78 -10.09
N LYS A 121 -19.65 14.38 -10.90
CA LYS A 121 -19.57 13.19 -11.74
C LYS A 121 -18.22 13.23 -12.46
N SER A 122 -17.33 12.35 -12.01
CA SER A 122 -16.04 12.10 -12.64
C SER A 122 -16.30 11.92 -14.14
N ALA A 123 -15.63 12.71 -14.98
CA ALA A 123 -15.71 12.56 -16.42
C ALA A 123 -15.15 11.20 -16.90
N LEU A 124 -14.39 10.51 -16.03
CA LEU A 124 -13.80 9.22 -16.30
C LEU A 124 -14.88 8.13 -16.32
N THR A 125 -15.07 7.52 -17.49
CA THR A 125 -15.94 6.35 -17.65
C THR A 125 -15.08 5.12 -17.96
N MET A 126 -15.27 4.05 -17.19
CA MET A 126 -14.60 2.77 -17.41
C MET A 126 -15.64 1.72 -17.82
N LYS A 127 -15.39 1.04 -18.95
CA LYS A 127 -16.21 -0.06 -19.46
C LYS A 127 -15.36 -1.30 -19.63
N CYS A 128 -15.87 -2.45 -19.19
CA CYS A 128 -15.19 -3.73 -19.29
C CYS A 128 -15.98 -4.67 -20.21
N THR A 129 -15.27 -5.36 -21.10
CA THR A 129 -15.85 -6.39 -21.96
C THR A 129 -14.93 -7.62 -21.98
N ALA A 130 -15.51 -8.82 -21.92
CA ALA A 130 -14.74 -10.05 -22.07
C ALA A 130 -14.48 -10.32 -23.55
N GLY A 131 -13.23 -10.61 -23.89
CA GLY A 131 -12.86 -11.17 -25.18
C GLY A 131 -13.07 -12.69 -25.23
N GLU A 132 -12.72 -13.28 -26.36
CA GLU A 132 -12.82 -14.74 -26.57
C GLU A 132 -11.83 -15.51 -25.68
N LEU A 133 -12.24 -16.69 -25.21
CA LEU A 133 -11.40 -17.55 -24.39
C LEU A 133 -10.27 -18.18 -25.22
N GLU A 134 -9.04 -17.87 -24.84
CA GLU A 134 -7.84 -18.39 -25.47
C GLU A 134 -7.43 -19.73 -24.80
N LYS A 135 -7.24 -20.80 -25.58
CA LYS A 135 -7.03 -22.18 -25.06
C LYS A 135 -5.63 -22.49 -24.55
N SER A 136 -4.65 -21.62 -24.82
CA SER A 136 -3.26 -21.85 -24.46
C SER A 136 -2.55 -20.54 -24.21
N THR A 137 -1.66 -20.53 -23.22
CA THR A 137 -0.85 -19.36 -22.89
C THR A 137 0.61 -19.74 -22.66
N ILE A 138 1.49 -18.76 -22.85
CA ILE A 138 2.92 -18.82 -22.53
C ILE A 138 3.16 -18.33 -21.08
N GLU A 139 2.13 -17.80 -20.42
CA GLU A 139 2.22 -17.31 -19.04
C GLU A 139 2.59 -18.44 -18.08
N HIS A 140 3.72 -18.26 -17.38
CA HIS A 140 4.30 -19.26 -16.48
C HIS A 140 3.38 -19.61 -15.30
N ASP A 141 2.60 -18.64 -14.85
CA ASP A 141 1.76 -18.78 -13.65
C ASP A 141 0.39 -19.40 -13.96
N ALA A 142 0.05 -19.63 -15.24
CA ALA A 142 -1.22 -20.23 -15.61
C ALA A 142 -1.18 -21.75 -15.37
N LYS A 143 -2.21 -22.28 -14.71
CA LYS A 143 -2.33 -23.74 -14.58
C LYS A 143 -2.51 -24.42 -15.92
N GLN A 144 -1.97 -25.64 -16.03
CA GLN A 144 -2.01 -26.42 -17.25
C GLN A 144 -3.46 -26.66 -17.70
N GLY A 145 -3.77 -26.24 -18.94
CA GLY A 145 -5.10 -26.39 -19.54
C GLY A 145 -6.12 -25.31 -19.12
N ALA A 146 -5.76 -24.37 -18.25
CA ALA A 146 -6.61 -23.23 -17.93
C ALA A 146 -6.70 -22.26 -19.11
N PRO A 147 -7.91 -21.88 -19.56
CA PRO A 147 -8.07 -20.87 -20.59
C PRO A 147 -7.76 -19.47 -20.05
N ILE A 148 -7.39 -18.56 -20.96
CA ILE A 148 -7.25 -17.13 -20.65
C ILE A 148 -8.48 -16.38 -21.15
N CYS A 149 -9.05 -15.55 -20.28
CA CYS A 149 -10.02 -14.52 -20.68
C CYS A 149 -9.34 -13.16 -20.73
N PRO A 150 -9.12 -12.59 -21.92
CA PRO A 150 -8.71 -11.20 -22.03
C PRO A 150 -9.89 -10.27 -21.77
N VAL A 151 -9.83 -9.46 -20.72
CA VAL A 151 -10.80 -8.39 -20.45
C VAL A 151 -10.30 -7.11 -21.08
N MET A 152 -11.07 -6.54 -22.00
CA MET A 152 -10.81 -5.24 -22.61
C MET A 152 -11.42 -4.16 -21.72
N VAL A 153 -10.55 -3.34 -21.13
CA VAL A 153 -10.91 -2.21 -20.27
C VAL A 153 -10.80 -0.93 -21.08
N THR A 154 -11.93 -0.36 -21.48
CA THR A 154 -12.02 0.89 -22.24
C THR A 154 -12.23 2.06 -21.29
N LEU A 155 -11.35 3.05 -21.36
CA LEU A 155 -11.34 4.27 -20.54
C LEU A 155 -11.69 5.47 -21.43
N GLN A 156 -12.66 6.27 -21.00
CA GLN A 156 -13.09 7.50 -21.67
C GLN A 156 -13.03 8.68 -20.71
N GLY A 157 -12.77 9.89 -21.19
CA GLY A 157 -12.69 11.09 -20.34
C GLY A 157 -11.34 11.24 -19.62
N ILE A 158 -10.26 10.76 -20.26
CA ILE A 158 -8.87 10.77 -19.77
C ILE A 158 -8.03 11.88 -20.43
N GLU A 159 -8.67 12.80 -21.16
CA GLU A 159 -8.01 13.92 -21.82
C GLU A 159 -7.30 14.81 -20.80
N GLY A 160 -6.01 15.08 -21.04
CA GLY A 160 -5.20 15.92 -20.15
C GLY A 160 -4.71 15.21 -18.87
N ALA A 161 -4.93 13.91 -18.73
CA ALA A 161 -4.26 13.12 -17.70
C ALA A 161 -2.82 12.80 -18.13
N ASP A 162 -1.86 12.91 -17.20
CA ASP A 162 -0.47 12.54 -17.48
C ASP A 162 -0.29 11.01 -17.53
N GLN A 163 -1.03 10.30 -16.67
CA GLN A 163 -0.98 8.86 -16.53
C GLN A 163 -2.28 8.34 -15.93
N VAL A 164 -2.76 7.19 -16.40
CA VAL A 164 -3.88 6.46 -15.80
C VAL A 164 -3.38 5.16 -15.21
N LYS A 165 -3.61 4.94 -13.91
CA LYS A 165 -3.26 3.70 -13.21
C LYS A 165 -4.52 2.88 -12.95
N ILE A 166 -4.53 1.66 -13.46
CA ILE A 166 -5.60 0.68 -13.25
C ILE A 166 -5.12 -0.32 -12.21
N ASN A 167 -5.72 -0.32 -11.03
CA ASN A 167 -5.49 -1.30 -9.97
C ASN A 167 -6.52 -2.41 -10.06
N ILE A 168 -6.08 -3.65 -9.88
CA ILE A 168 -6.90 -4.85 -10.00
C ILE A 168 -6.93 -5.58 -8.66
N ARG A 169 -8.15 -5.89 -8.20
CA ARG A 169 -8.41 -6.81 -7.10
C ARG A 169 -9.20 -7.98 -7.65
N SER A 170 -8.57 -9.15 -7.68
CA SER A 170 -9.19 -10.41 -8.12
C SER A 170 -8.56 -11.60 -7.41
N THR A 171 -9.34 -12.68 -7.30
CA THR A 171 -8.87 -14.01 -6.87
C THR A 171 -8.38 -14.85 -8.05
N LEU A 172 -8.73 -14.45 -9.28
CA LEU A 172 -8.10 -14.96 -10.50
C LEU A 172 -6.73 -14.33 -10.67
N HIS A 173 -5.83 -15.07 -11.28
CA HIS A 173 -4.50 -14.58 -11.60
C HIS A 173 -4.54 -13.71 -12.84
N THR A 174 -3.66 -12.72 -12.85
CA THR A 174 -3.40 -11.82 -13.97
C THR A 174 -1.92 -11.50 -13.99
N THR A 175 -1.41 -11.02 -15.13
CA THR A 175 0.03 -10.77 -15.30
C THR A 175 0.57 -9.67 -14.39
N SER A 176 -0.27 -8.70 -14.01
CA SER A 176 0.07 -7.65 -13.06
C SER A 176 -1.17 -7.18 -12.30
N LYS A 177 -1.00 -6.83 -11.03
CA LYS A 177 -2.07 -6.20 -10.22
C LYS A 177 -2.28 -4.72 -10.54
N GLN A 178 -1.38 -4.13 -11.32
CA GLN A 178 -1.46 -2.73 -11.74
C GLN A 178 -1.02 -2.58 -13.20
N PHE A 179 -1.81 -1.84 -13.98
CA PHE A 179 -1.47 -1.40 -15.33
C PHE A 179 -1.43 0.12 -15.38
N ALA A 180 -0.49 0.68 -16.13
CA ALA A 180 -0.38 2.11 -16.33
C ALA A 180 -0.47 2.45 -17.82
N VAL A 181 -1.21 3.51 -18.14
CA VAL A 181 -1.28 4.10 -19.47
C VAL A 181 -0.71 5.50 -19.37
N ASP A 182 0.44 5.73 -20.00
CA ASP A 182 1.11 7.02 -20.00
C ASP A 182 0.59 7.89 -21.15
N HIS A 183 0.35 9.17 -20.87
CA HIS A 183 -0.12 10.18 -21.85
C HIS A 183 -1.30 9.70 -22.71
N PRO A 184 -2.43 9.29 -22.10
CA PRO A 184 -3.59 8.77 -22.82
C PRO A 184 -4.17 9.77 -23.84
N GLU A 185 -4.49 9.30 -25.05
CA GLU A 185 -5.07 10.13 -26.11
C GLU A 185 -6.59 9.88 -26.25
N GLY A 186 -7.37 10.54 -25.37
CA GLY A 186 -8.83 10.58 -25.47
C GLY A 186 -9.56 9.33 -24.98
N THR A 187 -9.48 8.22 -25.74
CA THR A 187 -10.06 6.91 -25.35
C THR A 187 -9.02 5.82 -25.49
N GLU A 188 -8.71 5.16 -24.38
CA GLU A 188 -7.71 4.10 -24.32
C GLU A 188 -8.36 2.76 -24.01
N THR A 189 -7.80 1.68 -24.55
CA THR A 189 -8.25 0.32 -24.23
C THR A 189 -7.09 -0.55 -23.82
N VAL A 190 -7.14 -1.09 -22.61
CA VAL A 190 -6.13 -1.98 -22.05
C VAL A 190 -6.65 -3.42 -22.06
N LYS A 191 -5.88 -4.36 -22.63
CA LYS A 191 -6.16 -5.79 -22.61
C LYS A 191 -5.54 -6.42 -21.36
N ILE A 192 -6.37 -6.93 -20.45
CA ILE A 192 -5.93 -7.51 -19.17
C ILE A 192 -6.31 -9.00 -19.15
N PRO A 193 -5.33 -9.93 -19.17
CA PRO A 193 -5.62 -11.36 -19.14
C PRO A 193 -5.97 -11.84 -17.73
N PHE A 194 -7.02 -12.64 -17.61
CA PHE A 194 -7.41 -13.34 -16.38
C PHE A 194 -7.43 -14.85 -16.59
N PHE A 195 -6.88 -15.60 -15.64
CA PHE A 195 -6.78 -17.06 -15.69
C PHE A 195 -6.63 -17.68 -14.30
N VAL A 196 -6.68 -19.01 -14.22
CA VAL A 196 -6.48 -19.75 -12.97
C VAL A 196 -4.97 -19.90 -12.70
N GLY A 197 -4.52 -19.39 -11.55
CA GLY A 197 -3.11 -19.43 -11.12
C GLY A 197 -2.83 -20.49 -10.05
N ASP A 198 -1.82 -20.24 -9.20
CA ASP A 198 -1.37 -21.18 -8.16
C ASP A 198 -2.27 -21.27 -6.92
N ASN A 199 -3.02 -20.21 -6.64
CA ASN A 199 -4.08 -20.24 -5.63
C ASN A 199 -5.42 -20.48 -6.31
N MET A 200 -6.23 -21.37 -5.73
CA MET A 200 -7.56 -21.65 -6.26
C MET A 200 -8.45 -20.41 -6.15
N PRO A 201 -9.03 -19.90 -7.25
CA PRO A 201 -9.88 -18.73 -7.19
C PRO A 201 -11.12 -18.97 -6.33
N THR A 202 -11.60 -17.93 -5.65
CA THR A 202 -12.80 -17.99 -4.80
C THR A 202 -13.94 -17.11 -5.33
N SER A 203 -13.73 -16.46 -6.48
CA SER A 203 -14.72 -15.65 -7.19
C SER A 203 -14.35 -15.46 -8.66
N THR A 204 -15.36 -15.39 -9.55
CA THR A 204 -15.21 -14.99 -10.96
C THR A 204 -15.36 -13.47 -11.15
N THR A 205 -15.61 -12.73 -10.09
CA THR A 205 -15.69 -11.27 -10.13
C THR A 205 -14.31 -10.65 -9.98
N VAL A 206 -14.01 -9.69 -10.85
CA VAL A 206 -12.80 -8.88 -10.83
C VAL A 206 -13.18 -7.43 -10.56
N HIS A 207 -12.47 -6.78 -9.65
CA HIS A 207 -12.69 -5.37 -9.33
C HIS A 207 -11.54 -4.54 -9.91
N LEU A 208 -11.89 -3.50 -10.67
CA LEU A 208 -10.93 -2.60 -11.28
C LEU A 208 -11.17 -1.18 -10.77
N ALA A 209 -10.08 -0.48 -10.43
CA ALA A 209 -10.09 0.92 -10.06
C ALA A 209 -9.09 1.68 -10.93
N ALA A 210 -9.58 2.58 -11.78
CA ALA A 210 -8.76 3.45 -12.61
C ALA A 210 -8.63 4.83 -11.95
N HIS A 211 -7.41 5.32 -11.82
CA HIS A 211 -7.08 6.62 -11.24
C HIS A 211 -6.24 7.44 -12.23
N CYS A 212 -6.68 8.65 -12.55
CA CYS A 212 -5.99 9.57 -13.45
C CYS A 212 -5.11 10.55 -12.66
N SER A 213 -3.81 10.54 -12.94
CA SER A 213 -2.88 11.57 -12.48
C SER A 213 -3.17 12.90 -13.19
N GLY A 214 -3.08 14.02 -12.46
CA GLY A 214 -3.37 15.36 -12.97
C GLY A 214 -4.81 15.80 -12.76
N THR A 215 -5.79 14.98 -13.15
CA THR A 215 -7.22 15.32 -13.00
C THR A 215 -7.85 14.82 -11.70
N GLN A 216 -7.16 13.94 -10.95
CA GLN A 216 -7.66 13.24 -9.75
C GLN A 216 -8.99 12.47 -9.99
N ALA A 217 -9.34 12.22 -11.24
CA ALA A 217 -10.54 11.46 -11.60
C ALA A 217 -10.33 9.99 -11.30
N THR A 218 -11.29 9.38 -10.60
CA THR A 218 -11.31 7.95 -10.29
C THR A 218 -12.58 7.31 -10.84
N ALA A 219 -12.46 6.07 -11.32
CA ALA A 219 -13.58 5.24 -11.72
C ALA A 219 -13.35 3.83 -11.18
N VAL A 220 -14.38 3.25 -10.56
CA VAL A 220 -14.34 1.89 -10.03
C VAL A 220 -15.42 1.08 -10.71
N THR A 221 -15.10 -0.14 -11.12
CA THR A 221 -16.07 -1.06 -11.70
C THR A 221 -15.79 -2.49 -11.25
N SER A 222 -16.84 -3.30 -11.28
CA SER A 222 -16.75 -4.73 -11.05
C SER A 222 -17.21 -5.43 -12.31
N PHE A 223 -16.45 -6.42 -12.75
CA PHE A 223 -16.75 -7.20 -13.95
C PHE A 223 -16.68 -8.68 -13.62
N ARG A 224 -17.65 -9.46 -14.08
CA ARG A 224 -17.64 -10.92 -13.90
C ARG A 224 -17.12 -11.58 -15.16
N VAL A 225 -15.99 -12.28 -15.05
CA VAL A 225 -15.44 -13.02 -16.20
C VAL A 225 -16.31 -14.24 -16.51
N PRO A 226 -16.26 -14.77 -17.75
CA PRO A 226 -17.00 -15.98 -18.10
C PRO A 226 -16.70 -17.14 -17.15
N PHE A 227 -17.73 -17.86 -16.72
CA PHE A 227 -17.59 -18.95 -15.76
C PHE A 227 -16.65 -20.08 -16.24
N ALA A 228 -16.60 -20.31 -17.57
CA ALA A 228 -15.68 -21.24 -18.21
C ALA A 228 -14.18 -20.89 -18.08
N VAL A 229 -13.84 -19.67 -17.63
CA VAL A 229 -12.45 -19.30 -17.28
C VAL A 229 -11.95 -20.15 -16.12
N MET A 230 -12.82 -20.41 -15.15
CA MET A 230 -12.46 -21.12 -13.93
C MET A 230 -12.73 -22.62 -14.04
N PHE A 231 -13.76 -23.03 -14.79
CA PHE A 231 -14.24 -24.40 -14.79
C PHE A 231 -14.19 -25.09 -16.16
N THR A 232 -13.98 -26.40 -16.13
CA THR A 232 -14.33 -27.35 -17.18
C THR A 232 -15.46 -28.27 -16.71
N GLU A 233 -16.21 -28.84 -17.64
CA GLU A 233 -17.21 -29.85 -17.34
C GLU A 233 -16.55 -31.15 -16.82
N THR A 234 -17.20 -31.80 -15.86
CA THR A 234 -16.84 -33.13 -15.35
C THR A 234 -18.10 -33.91 -14.94
N SER A 235 -17.94 -35.21 -14.67
CA SER A 235 -19.02 -36.04 -14.17
C SER A 235 -19.51 -35.55 -12.80
N PRO A 236 -20.84 -35.41 -12.58
CA PRO A 236 -21.38 -35.01 -11.28
C PRO A 236 -21.06 -36.02 -10.18
N GLU A 237 -20.55 -35.50 -9.07
CA GLU A 237 -20.21 -36.26 -7.87
C GLU A 237 -21.40 -36.28 -6.91
N ARG A 238 -21.81 -37.48 -6.46
CA ARG A 238 -23.00 -37.66 -5.61
C ARG A 238 -22.71 -37.57 -4.10
N ASN A 239 -21.48 -37.82 -3.70
CA ASN A 239 -21.10 -38.03 -2.30
C ASN A 239 -20.01 -37.04 -1.85
N ALA A 240 -20.30 -35.74 -1.90
CA ALA A 240 -19.41 -34.72 -1.37
C ALA A 240 -19.78 -34.32 0.07
N THR A 241 -18.79 -33.79 0.81
CA THR A 241 -18.86 -33.46 2.23
C THR A 241 -19.72 -32.23 2.50
N HIS A 242 -19.52 -31.15 1.74
CA HIS A 242 -20.22 -29.89 1.95
C HIS A 242 -21.39 -29.75 0.99
N LYS A 243 -22.55 -29.34 1.53
CA LYS A 243 -23.80 -29.26 0.76
C LYS A 243 -24.54 -27.97 1.09
N LEU A 244 -25.03 -27.30 0.06
CA LEU A 244 -25.96 -26.19 0.16
C LEU A 244 -27.19 -26.50 -0.70
N THR A 245 -28.39 -26.19 -0.22
CA THR A 245 -29.62 -26.34 -1.00
C THR A 245 -30.30 -24.99 -1.12
N LEU A 246 -30.55 -24.57 -2.35
CA LEU A 246 -31.36 -23.41 -2.72
C LEU A 246 -32.78 -23.88 -3.02
N ASP A 247 -33.75 -23.36 -2.27
CA ASP A 247 -35.17 -23.47 -2.52
C ASP A 247 -35.61 -22.36 -3.48
N SER A 248 -36.37 -22.71 -4.51
CA SER A 248 -36.98 -21.77 -5.45
C SER A 248 -38.50 -21.83 -5.35
N ASP A 249 -39.14 -20.68 -5.49
CA ASP A 249 -40.60 -20.56 -5.65
C ASP A 249 -41.10 -20.95 -7.04
N GLN A 250 -40.20 -21.12 -8.02
CA GLN A 250 -40.51 -21.51 -9.39
C GLN A 250 -39.97 -22.91 -9.73
N SER A 251 -40.45 -23.50 -10.83
CA SER A 251 -39.98 -24.80 -11.29
C SER A 251 -38.50 -24.75 -11.69
N CYS A 252 -37.74 -25.82 -11.40
CA CYS A 252 -36.33 -25.88 -11.76
C CYS A 252 -36.12 -25.73 -13.28
N VAL A 253 -35.20 -24.84 -13.66
CA VAL A 253 -34.72 -24.66 -15.02
C VAL A 253 -33.69 -25.75 -15.35
N PRO A 254 -33.72 -26.37 -16.54
CA PRO A 254 -32.74 -27.36 -16.95
C PRO A 254 -31.30 -26.82 -16.91
N LEU A 255 -30.39 -27.56 -16.28
CA LEU A 255 -29.01 -27.11 -16.06
C LEU A 255 -28.24 -26.93 -17.37
N ASN A 256 -28.52 -27.73 -18.39
CA ASN A 256 -27.95 -27.57 -19.73
C ASN A 256 -28.35 -26.26 -20.43
N THR A 257 -29.47 -25.65 -20.04
CA THR A 257 -29.88 -24.34 -20.56
C THR A 257 -29.27 -23.19 -19.79
N LEU A 258 -29.06 -23.36 -18.47
CA LEU A 258 -28.37 -22.36 -17.65
C LEU A 258 -26.88 -22.32 -18.00
N PHE A 259 -26.26 -23.49 -18.15
CA PHE A 259 -24.82 -23.68 -18.38
C PHE A 259 -24.55 -24.13 -19.81
N HIS A 260 -25.02 -23.34 -20.77
CA HIS A 260 -24.96 -23.65 -22.21
C HIS A 260 -23.54 -23.77 -22.78
N GLU A 261 -22.56 -23.16 -22.10
CA GLU A 261 -21.15 -23.27 -22.49
C GLU A 261 -20.52 -24.62 -22.08
N PHE A 262 -21.22 -25.44 -21.30
CA PHE A 262 -20.81 -26.80 -20.94
C PHE A 262 -21.74 -27.82 -21.63
N GLN A 263 -21.16 -28.85 -22.23
CA GLN A 263 -21.88 -29.81 -23.08
C GLN A 263 -22.49 -30.95 -22.25
N THR A 264 -23.38 -30.62 -21.32
CA THR A 264 -24.05 -31.65 -20.51
C THR A 264 -25.31 -32.20 -21.21
N GLU A 265 -25.37 -33.53 -21.34
CA GLU A 265 -26.55 -34.24 -21.83
C GLU A 265 -27.66 -34.35 -20.77
N ASN A 266 -27.31 -34.26 -19.48
CA ASN A 266 -28.26 -34.44 -18.40
C ASN A 266 -28.81 -33.09 -17.91
N PRO A 267 -30.11 -32.80 -18.09
CA PRO A 267 -30.70 -31.53 -17.67
C PRO A 267 -30.81 -31.38 -16.15
N GLN A 268 -30.62 -32.47 -15.37
CA GLN A 268 -30.86 -32.49 -13.93
C GLN A 268 -29.59 -32.47 -13.07
N SER A 269 -28.42 -32.71 -13.68
CA SER A 269 -27.16 -32.72 -12.94
C SER A 269 -26.00 -32.29 -13.82
N ILE A 270 -25.13 -31.45 -13.28
CA ILE A 270 -23.89 -31.02 -13.94
C ILE A 270 -22.76 -30.99 -12.90
N GLY A 271 -21.56 -31.36 -13.33
CA GLY A 271 -20.34 -31.28 -12.52
C GLY A 271 -19.36 -30.29 -13.15
N PHE A 272 -18.67 -29.54 -12.32
CA PHE A 272 -17.61 -28.62 -12.72
C PHE A 272 -16.31 -28.98 -12.01
N ARG A 273 -15.20 -28.96 -12.74
CA ARG A 273 -13.84 -29.09 -12.20
C ARG A 273 -13.09 -27.80 -12.43
N VAL A 274 -12.40 -27.30 -11.42
CA VAL A 274 -11.54 -26.12 -11.56
C VAL A 274 -10.33 -26.48 -12.44
N HIS A 275 -9.99 -25.65 -13.42
CA HIS A 275 -8.83 -25.91 -14.29
C HIS A 275 -7.54 -26.02 -13.48
N GLY A 276 -6.78 -27.09 -13.70
CA GLY A 276 -5.50 -27.32 -13.01
C GLY A 276 -5.59 -27.83 -11.57
N TYR A 277 -6.79 -28.04 -11.03
CA TYR A 277 -7.00 -28.59 -9.69
C TYR A 277 -7.87 -29.84 -9.75
N ASP A 278 -7.61 -30.77 -8.83
CA ASP A 278 -8.54 -31.86 -8.56
C ASP A 278 -9.63 -31.41 -7.57
N ALA A 279 -10.34 -30.34 -7.95
CA ALA A 279 -11.37 -29.72 -7.13
C ALA A 279 -12.66 -29.65 -7.93
N THR A 280 -13.68 -30.33 -7.43
CA THR A 280 -14.96 -30.55 -8.13
C THR A 280 -16.13 -30.01 -7.34
N VAL A 281 -17.14 -29.52 -8.06
CA VAL A 281 -18.41 -29.06 -7.50
C VAL A 281 -19.54 -29.50 -8.41
N SER A 282 -20.62 -30.03 -7.83
CA SER A 282 -21.74 -30.61 -8.56
C SER A 282 -23.05 -29.94 -8.19
N VAL A 283 -23.89 -29.71 -9.19
CA VAL A 283 -25.22 -29.12 -9.03
C VAL A 283 -26.27 -30.15 -9.45
N PHE A 284 -27.28 -30.34 -8.62
CA PHE A 284 -28.40 -31.25 -8.85
C PHE A 284 -29.72 -30.49 -8.71
N THR A 285 -30.62 -30.68 -9.66
CA THR A 285 -32.00 -30.16 -9.57
C THR A 285 -32.95 -31.24 -9.07
N ALA A 286 -33.84 -30.87 -8.15
CA ALA A 286 -34.95 -31.69 -7.71
C ALA A 286 -36.27 -31.04 -8.14
N HIS A 287 -36.75 -31.36 -9.34
CA HIS A 287 -37.95 -30.74 -9.94
C HIS A 287 -39.20 -30.85 -9.07
N LYS A 288 -39.39 -31.96 -8.35
CA LYS A 288 -40.60 -32.16 -7.50
C LYS A 288 -40.67 -31.19 -6.32
N SER A 289 -39.53 -30.68 -5.88
CA SER A 289 -39.42 -29.78 -4.72
C SER A 289 -38.90 -28.40 -5.09
N SER A 290 -38.66 -28.10 -6.37
CA SER A 290 -38.06 -26.86 -6.84
C SER A 290 -36.75 -26.49 -6.12
N ARG A 291 -35.85 -27.47 -5.95
CA ARG A 291 -34.58 -27.29 -5.22
C ARG A 291 -33.36 -27.47 -6.11
N TYR A 292 -32.36 -26.63 -5.91
CA TYR A 292 -31.02 -26.80 -6.45
C TYR A 292 -30.08 -27.17 -5.31
N ARG A 293 -29.46 -28.34 -5.38
CA ARG A 293 -28.46 -28.80 -4.41
C ARG A 293 -27.08 -28.66 -5.02
N ILE A 294 -26.22 -27.91 -4.35
CA ILE A 294 -24.82 -27.71 -4.69
C ILE A 294 -23.98 -28.48 -3.67
N GLN A 295 -23.01 -29.26 -4.14
CA GLN A 295 -22.15 -30.03 -3.25
C GLN A 295 -20.72 -30.16 -3.77
N THR A 296 -19.76 -30.15 -2.84
CA THR A 296 -18.31 -30.06 -3.09
C THR A 296 -17.55 -30.50 -1.83
N ASP A 297 -16.31 -30.94 -2.00
CA ASP A 297 -15.36 -31.13 -0.88
C ASP A 297 -14.53 -29.85 -0.60
N HIS A 298 -14.66 -28.82 -1.44
CA HIS A 298 -13.99 -27.53 -1.29
C HIS A 298 -14.98 -26.41 -1.01
N LEU A 299 -14.98 -25.91 0.23
CA LEU A 299 -15.92 -24.88 0.72
C LEU A 299 -15.96 -23.61 -0.15
N GLN A 300 -14.80 -23.15 -0.64
CA GLN A 300 -14.69 -21.96 -1.48
C GLN A 300 -15.50 -22.05 -2.79
N LEU A 301 -15.74 -23.25 -3.32
CA LEU A 301 -16.52 -23.43 -4.55
C LEU A 301 -18.02 -23.25 -4.33
N LEU A 302 -18.52 -23.35 -3.09
CA LEU A 302 -19.93 -23.13 -2.81
C LEU A 302 -20.34 -21.71 -3.20
N ASN A 303 -19.57 -20.69 -2.77
CA ASN A 303 -19.87 -19.29 -3.09
C ASN A 303 -19.87 -19.03 -4.59
N VAL A 304 -18.83 -19.51 -5.28
CA VAL A 304 -18.64 -19.29 -6.73
C VAL A 304 -19.83 -19.83 -7.51
N VAL A 305 -20.20 -21.09 -7.28
CA VAL A 305 -21.29 -21.75 -8.03
C VAL A 305 -22.66 -21.20 -7.64
N VAL A 306 -22.88 -20.91 -6.36
CA VAL A 306 -24.16 -20.36 -5.89
C VAL A 306 -24.38 -18.95 -6.46
N THR A 307 -23.36 -18.10 -6.45
CA THR A 307 -23.41 -16.76 -7.04
C THR A 307 -23.73 -16.83 -8.53
N GLU A 308 -23.03 -17.69 -9.28
CA GLU A 308 -23.27 -17.88 -10.70
C GLU A 308 -24.70 -18.38 -10.97
N LEU A 309 -25.14 -19.40 -10.22
CA LEU A 309 -26.47 -20.01 -10.38
C LEU A 309 -27.59 -19.01 -10.07
N VAL A 310 -27.49 -18.25 -8.98
CA VAL A 310 -28.47 -17.23 -8.60
C VAL A 310 -28.63 -16.18 -9.69
N GLU A 311 -27.52 -15.69 -10.25
CA GLU A 311 -27.58 -14.70 -11.32
C GLU A 311 -28.20 -15.25 -12.61
N ARG A 312 -27.80 -16.46 -13.03
CA ARG A 312 -28.39 -17.10 -14.21
C ARG A 312 -29.88 -17.37 -14.04
N LEU A 313 -30.31 -17.79 -12.86
CA LEU A 313 -31.73 -18.00 -12.55
C LEU A 313 -32.52 -16.69 -12.60
N ARG A 314 -31.99 -15.59 -12.07
CA ARG A 314 -32.64 -14.26 -12.15
C ARG A 314 -32.81 -13.76 -13.58
N VAL A 315 -31.87 -14.09 -14.47
CA VAL A 315 -31.96 -13.78 -15.90
C VAL A 315 -32.96 -14.69 -16.61
N ALA A 316 -32.93 -16.00 -16.32
CA ALA A 316 -33.80 -16.99 -16.96
C ALA A 316 -35.27 -16.88 -16.49
N GLN A 317 -35.48 -16.51 -15.24
CA GLN A 317 -36.78 -16.42 -14.58
C GLN A 317 -36.93 -15.06 -13.89
N HIS A 318 -37.67 -14.16 -14.52
CA HIS A 318 -37.90 -12.82 -13.96
C HIS A 318 -38.71 -12.91 -12.65
N GLY A 319 -38.23 -12.26 -11.60
CA GLY A 319 -38.89 -12.22 -10.29
C GLY A 319 -38.78 -13.50 -9.45
N VAL A 320 -37.90 -14.44 -9.79
CA VAL A 320 -37.67 -15.66 -8.99
C VAL A 320 -37.21 -15.33 -7.56
N GLN A 321 -37.83 -15.96 -6.57
CA GLN A 321 -37.42 -15.89 -5.18
C GLN A 321 -36.64 -17.15 -4.80
N LEU A 322 -35.42 -16.94 -4.32
CA LEU A 322 -34.52 -18.02 -3.92
C LEU A 322 -34.22 -17.89 -2.44
N HIS A 323 -34.20 -19.02 -1.75
CA HIS A 323 -33.96 -19.10 -0.32
C HIS A 323 -32.94 -20.20 -0.02
N ALA A 324 -32.02 -19.97 0.91
CA ALA A 324 -31.16 -21.02 1.44
C ALA A 324 -30.79 -20.72 2.89
N ASN A 325 -30.52 -21.78 3.63
CA ASN A 325 -30.03 -21.67 5.00
C ASN A 325 -28.55 -21.31 5.01
N ILE A 326 -28.18 -20.41 5.91
CA ILE A 326 -26.78 -20.03 6.14
C ILE A 326 -26.03 -21.24 6.73
N PRO A 327 -24.92 -21.69 6.11
CA PRO A 327 -24.18 -22.84 6.58
C PRO A 327 -23.26 -22.49 7.77
N MET A 328 -23.84 -22.08 8.90
CA MET A 328 -23.09 -21.63 10.09
C MET A 328 -22.05 -22.63 10.58
N GLY A 329 -22.33 -23.93 10.50
CA GLY A 329 -21.37 -24.97 10.91
C GLY A 329 -20.06 -24.96 10.09
N TYR A 330 -20.11 -24.66 8.80
CA TYR A 330 -18.90 -24.57 7.96
C TYR A 330 -18.09 -23.32 8.31
N ILE A 331 -18.78 -22.23 8.62
CA ILE A 331 -18.16 -20.96 9.02
C ILE A 331 -17.47 -21.13 10.37
N THR A 332 -18.16 -21.64 11.39
CA THR A 332 -17.58 -21.84 12.73
C THR A 332 -16.36 -22.73 12.69
N SER A 333 -16.40 -23.84 11.93
CA SER A 333 -15.24 -24.73 11.79
C SER A 333 -14.03 -24.03 11.15
N LYS A 334 -14.23 -23.26 10.07
CA LYS A 334 -13.12 -22.53 9.42
C LYS A 334 -12.66 -21.31 10.22
N LEU A 335 -13.55 -20.73 11.03
CA LEU A 335 -13.24 -19.66 11.95
C LEU A 335 -12.28 -20.12 13.05
N GLU A 336 -12.57 -21.26 13.69
CA GLU A 336 -11.72 -21.87 14.71
C GLU A 336 -10.33 -22.22 14.17
N GLU A 337 -10.27 -22.81 12.97
CA GLU A 337 -9.01 -23.13 12.28
C GLU A 337 -8.15 -21.88 12.04
N LEU A 338 -8.76 -20.79 11.55
CA LEU A 338 -8.02 -19.56 11.28
C LEU A 338 -7.49 -18.94 12.59
N ILE A 339 -8.30 -18.87 13.65
CA ILE A 339 -7.87 -18.36 14.96
C ILE A 339 -6.71 -19.18 15.54
N GLU A 340 -6.76 -20.51 15.41
CA GLU A 340 -5.67 -21.38 15.82
C GLU A 340 -4.37 -21.08 15.04
N LEU A 341 -4.47 -20.87 13.73
CA LEU A 341 -3.33 -20.50 12.88
C LEU A 341 -2.76 -19.12 13.24
N GLU A 342 -3.61 -18.13 13.58
CA GLU A 342 -3.15 -16.81 14.05
C GLU A 342 -2.38 -16.93 15.36
N SER A 343 -2.89 -17.72 16.31
CA SER A 343 -2.23 -18.00 17.59
C SER A 343 -0.88 -18.70 17.40
N LYS A 344 -0.83 -19.76 16.57
CA LYS A 344 0.42 -20.47 16.23
C LYS A 344 1.43 -19.53 15.57
N GLY A 345 0.98 -18.68 14.64
CA GLY A 345 1.82 -17.68 13.98
C GLY A 345 2.45 -16.70 14.98
N SER A 346 1.65 -16.18 15.90
CA SER A 346 2.12 -15.26 16.96
C SER A 346 3.15 -15.91 17.89
N ILE A 347 2.94 -17.17 18.27
CA ILE A 347 3.92 -17.93 19.09
C ILE A 347 5.22 -18.11 18.31
N GLN A 348 5.14 -18.49 17.03
CA GLN A 348 6.32 -18.73 16.21
C GLN A 348 7.13 -17.45 15.94
N GLU A 349 6.45 -16.31 15.77
CA GLU A 349 7.12 -15.02 15.65
C GLU A 349 7.93 -14.65 16.90
N LYS A 350 7.42 -14.99 18.10
CA LYS A 350 8.18 -14.83 19.36
C LYS A 350 9.41 -15.74 19.39
N VAL A 351 9.28 -17.01 18.99
CA VAL A 351 10.41 -17.96 18.90
C VAL A 351 11.49 -17.42 17.96
N ILE A 352 11.12 -16.93 16.78
CA ILE A 352 12.06 -16.32 15.84
C ILE A 352 12.71 -15.07 16.45
N GLY A 353 11.94 -14.24 17.16
CA GLY A 353 12.46 -13.06 17.86
C GLY A 353 13.53 -13.42 18.90
N ASP A 354 13.33 -14.51 19.65
CA ASP A 354 14.27 -15.01 20.65
C ASP A 354 15.54 -15.57 19.98
N ARG A 355 15.37 -16.43 18.97
CA ARG A 355 16.49 -17.02 18.19
C ARG A 355 17.30 -15.98 17.43
N SER A 356 16.65 -14.93 16.92
CA SER A 356 17.32 -13.81 16.26
C SER A 356 18.15 -12.97 17.24
N ARG A 357 17.76 -12.90 18.52
CA ARG A 357 18.57 -12.25 19.57
C ARG A 357 19.77 -13.11 19.94
N GLU A 358 19.57 -14.41 20.08
CA GLU A 358 20.65 -15.39 20.31
C GLU A 358 21.70 -15.35 19.19
N MET A 359 21.27 -15.42 17.93
CA MET A 359 22.15 -15.32 16.76
C MET A 359 23.00 -14.04 16.79
N ARG A 360 22.36 -12.88 17.02
CA ARG A 360 23.07 -11.59 17.13
C ARG A 360 24.08 -11.57 18.28
N ALA A 361 23.79 -12.22 19.40
CA ALA A 361 24.72 -12.32 20.52
C ALA A 361 25.94 -13.18 20.16
N ILE A 362 25.75 -14.29 19.44
CA ILE A 362 26.83 -15.15 18.94
C ILE A 362 27.68 -14.38 17.91
N GLU A 363 27.05 -13.69 16.96
CA GLU A 363 27.75 -12.86 15.97
C GLU A 363 28.59 -11.75 16.64
N ALA A 364 28.03 -11.08 17.65
CA ALA A 364 28.76 -10.08 18.43
C ALA A 364 29.95 -10.68 19.18
N LEU A 365 29.82 -11.90 19.72
CA LEU A 365 30.91 -12.63 20.36
C LEU A 365 32.01 -12.97 19.35
N ILE A 366 31.67 -13.46 18.15
CA ILE A 366 32.62 -13.75 17.07
C ILE A 366 33.37 -12.47 16.67
N LEU A 367 32.67 -11.35 16.47
CA LEU A 367 33.26 -10.06 16.13
C LEU A 367 34.23 -9.56 17.22
N SER A 368 33.85 -9.72 18.49
CA SER A 368 34.72 -9.32 19.61
C SER A 368 36.02 -10.12 19.66
N LYS A 369 35.95 -11.43 19.37
CA LYS A 369 37.11 -12.33 19.38
C LYS A 369 38.00 -12.17 18.16
N THR A 370 37.44 -11.98 16.98
CA THR A 370 38.20 -11.74 15.73
C THR A 370 38.97 -10.42 15.75
N ARG A 371 38.53 -9.43 16.54
CA ARG A 371 39.28 -8.19 16.78
C ARG A 371 40.53 -8.40 17.64
N ASN A 372 40.62 -9.49 18.40
CA ASN A 372 41.74 -9.77 19.29
C ASN A 372 42.92 -10.37 18.48
N THR A 373 44.14 -9.85 18.66
CA THR A 373 45.31 -10.29 17.90
C THR A 373 45.91 -11.62 18.39
N LYS A 374 45.31 -12.23 19.43
CA LYS A 374 45.75 -13.51 19.98
C LYS A 374 45.03 -14.66 19.27
N PRO A 375 45.74 -15.71 18.84
CA PRO A 375 45.11 -16.90 18.28
C PRO A 375 44.30 -17.62 19.37
N GLU A 376 42.98 -17.61 19.25
CA GLU A 376 42.04 -18.41 20.05
C GLU A 376 41.31 -19.41 19.15
N THR A 377 40.91 -20.55 19.70
CA THR A 377 40.14 -21.58 19.00
C THR A 377 38.66 -21.20 18.92
N PHE A 378 38.05 -21.32 17.73
CA PHE A 378 36.66 -20.95 17.45
C PHE A 378 35.66 -22.12 17.43
N GLU A 379 36.13 -23.37 17.54
CA GLU A 379 35.32 -24.58 17.31
C GLU A 379 33.98 -24.63 18.09
N HIS A 380 33.99 -24.24 19.38
CA HIS A 380 32.77 -24.23 20.19
C HIS A 380 31.77 -23.15 19.78
N ILE A 381 32.27 -22.02 19.29
CA ILE A 381 31.44 -20.90 18.84
C ILE A 381 30.89 -21.21 17.45
N ASP A 382 31.68 -21.85 16.60
CA ASP A 382 31.23 -22.31 15.28
C ASP A 382 30.12 -23.36 15.42
N LEU A 383 30.24 -24.30 16.36
CA LEU A 383 29.18 -25.28 16.65
C LEU A 383 27.91 -24.59 17.15
N LEU A 384 28.05 -23.67 18.11
CA LEU A 384 26.91 -22.90 18.64
C LEU A 384 26.24 -22.04 17.55
N TYR A 385 27.03 -21.42 16.67
CA TYR A 385 26.53 -20.64 15.55
C TYR A 385 25.74 -21.51 14.59
N ASN A 386 26.28 -22.66 14.18
CA ASN A 386 25.60 -23.57 13.25
C ASN A 386 24.28 -24.09 13.84
N GLU A 387 24.26 -24.48 15.12
CA GLU A 387 23.03 -24.94 15.78
C GLU A 387 21.98 -23.83 15.87
N ALA A 388 22.37 -22.62 16.30
CA ALA A 388 21.47 -21.47 16.36
C ALA A 388 20.96 -21.06 14.96
N HIS A 389 21.80 -21.18 13.93
CA HIS A 389 21.45 -20.94 12.55
C HIS A 389 20.39 -21.93 12.07
N GLU A 390 20.63 -23.23 12.22
CA GLU A 390 19.69 -24.28 11.81
C GLU A 390 18.35 -24.14 12.52
N GLN A 391 18.35 -23.86 13.82
CA GLN A 391 17.12 -23.65 14.60
C GLN A 391 16.35 -22.40 14.13
N LEU A 392 17.03 -21.30 13.82
CA LEU A 392 16.40 -20.09 13.29
C LEU A 392 15.77 -20.35 11.91
N PHE A 393 16.48 -21.03 11.02
CA PHE A 393 15.97 -21.36 9.68
C PHE A 393 14.79 -22.34 9.74
N ALA A 394 14.84 -23.34 10.62
CA ALA A 394 13.71 -24.23 10.87
C ALA A 394 12.48 -23.46 11.35
N ALA A 395 12.66 -22.51 12.28
CA ALA A 395 11.57 -21.69 12.78
C ALA A 395 10.96 -20.78 11.71
N ILE A 396 11.80 -20.21 10.82
CA ILE A 396 11.36 -19.39 9.67
C ILE A 396 10.59 -20.24 8.65
N ALA A 397 11.06 -21.45 8.34
CA ALA A 397 10.38 -22.37 7.43
C ALA A 397 9.00 -22.76 7.96
N GLU A 398 8.90 -23.05 9.27
CA GLU A 398 7.63 -23.33 9.93
C GLU A 398 6.68 -22.13 9.89
N LEU A 399 7.15 -20.92 10.20
CA LEU A 399 6.33 -19.71 10.09
C LEU A 399 5.84 -19.46 8.66
N THR A 400 6.68 -19.76 7.65
CA THR A 400 6.30 -19.64 6.24
C THR A 400 5.17 -20.61 5.89
N SER A 401 5.24 -21.86 6.38
CA SER A 401 4.17 -22.85 6.24
C SER A 401 2.87 -22.41 6.94
N ILE A 402 2.96 -21.91 8.17
CA ILE A 402 1.80 -21.38 8.91
C ILE A 402 1.16 -20.21 8.16
N ARG A 403 1.96 -19.30 7.60
CA ARG A 403 1.46 -18.16 6.82
C ARG A 403 0.75 -18.60 5.54
N ALA A 404 1.26 -19.63 4.86
CA ALA A 404 0.59 -20.19 3.68
C ALA A 404 -0.77 -20.82 4.04
N GLN A 405 -0.82 -21.64 5.10
CA GLN A 405 -2.06 -22.24 5.60
C GLN A 405 -3.06 -21.17 6.07
N LYS A 406 -2.58 -20.15 6.79
CA LYS A 406 -3.39 -19.00 7.22
C LYS A 406 -4.01 -18.29 6.02
N HIS A 407 -3.22 -18.06 4.96
CA HIS A 407 -3.71 -17.40 3.75
C HIS A 407 -4.82 -18.21 3.06
N GLU A 408 -4.66 -19.53 2.94
CA GLU A 408 -5.69 -20.41 2.36
C GLU A 408 -6.98 -20.43 3.19
N ALA A 409 -6.85 -20.51 4.53
CA ALA A 409 -7.99 -20.44 5.44
C ALA A 409 -8.72 -19.09 5.35
N GLN A 410 -7.98 -17.99 5.23
CA GLN A 410 -8.53 -16.64 5.00
C GLN A 410 -9.30 -16.56 3.68
N LEU A 411 -8.75 -17.06 2.57
CA LEU A 411 -9.45 -17.06 1.28
C LEU A 411 -10.75 -17.87 1.33
N THR A 412 -10.71 -19.04 2.00
CA THR A 412 -11.89 -19.89 2.18
C THR A 412 -12.96 -19.21 3.03
N LEU A 413 -12.56 -18.60 4.16
CA LEU A 413 -13.51 -17.92 5.05
C LEU A 413 -14.09 -16.66 4.40
N ALA A 414 -13.28 -15.91 3.64
CA ALA A 414 -13.74 -14.73 2.90
C ALA A 414 -14.80 -15.13 1.88
N SER A 415 -14.57 -16.22 1.16
CA SER A 415 -15.55 -16.81 0.24
C SER A 415 -16.84 -17.23 0.95
N LEU A 416 -16.75 -17.77 2.16
CA LEU A 416 -17.94 -18.12 2.95
C LEU A 416 -18.69 -16.87 3.41
N PHE A 417 -18.00 -15.80 3.81
CA PHE A 417 -18.64 -14.53 4.15
C PHE A 417 -19.33 -13.87 2.96
N ASP A 418 -18.74 -13.92 1.77
CA ASP A 418 -19.41 -13.51 0.53
C ASP A 418 -20.68 -14.33 0.26
N LEU A 419 -20.64 -15.65 0.51
CA LEU A 419 -21.82 -16.50 0.42
C LEU A 419 -22.88 -16.09 1.44
N VAL A 420 -22.50 -15.82 2.69
CA VAL A 420 -23.45 -15.32 3.72
C VAL A 420 -24.10 -14.02 3.27
N SER A 421 -23.30 -13.06 2.80
CA SER A 421 -23.80 -11.79 2.27
C SER A 421 -24.78 -11.99 1.12
N LEU A 422 -24.49 -12.92 0.20
CA LEU A 422 -25.42 -13.28 -0.88
C LEU A 422 -26.72 -13.90 -0.32
N LEU A 423 -26.63 -14.86 0.58
CA LEU A 423 -27.81 -15.56 1.13
C LEU A 423 -28.71 -14.63 1.95
N LEU A 424 -28.14 -13.70 2.72
CA LEU A 424 -28.89 -12.68 3.44
C LEU A 424 -29.58 -11.72 2.48
N ARG A 425 -28.89 -11.28 1.41
CA ARG A 425 -29.49 -10.45 0.36
C ARG A 425 -30.64 -11.15 -0.36
N LEU A 426 -30.58 -12.46 -0.53
CA LEU A 426 -31.70 -13.25 -1.06
C LEU A 426 -32.91 -13.24 -0.11
N GLY A 427 -32.66 -13.23 1.20
CA GLY A 427 -33.69 -13.08 2.25
C GLY A 427 -34.16 -11.66 2.52
N GLY A 428 -33.62 -10.65 1.80
CA GLY A 428 -33.98 -9.24 1.96
C GLY A 428 -33.25 -8.49 3.08
N SER A 429 -32.15 -9.06 3.60
CA SER A 429 -31.32 -8.44 4.64
C SER A 429 -29.92 -8.13 4.10
N ASP A 430 -29.39 -6.96 4.44
CA ASP A 430 -27.98 -6.64 4.19
C ASP A 430 -27.12 -6.99 5.40
N SER A 431 -25.87 -7.41 5.16
CA SER A 431 -24.90 -7.73 6.21
C SER A 431 -23.64 -6.90 6.04
N ALA A 432 -23.00 -6.58 7.17
CA ALA A 432 -21.66 -6.01 7.22
C ALA A 432 -20.55 -7.08 7.00
N LEU A 433 -20.93 -8.37 6.98
CA LEU A 433 -20.02 -9.49 6.83
C LEU A 433 -19.89 -9.87 5.34
N ASP A 434 -18.78 -9.48 4.72
CA ASP A 434 -18.40 -9.86 3.36
C ASP A 434 -16.95 -10.38 3.33
N GLY A 435 -16.44 -10.79 2.17
CA GLY A 435 -15.06 -11.24 2.02
C GLY A 435 -14.01 -10.16 2.33
N ASN A 436 -14.38 -8.89 2.27
CA ASN A 436 -13.52 -7.75 2.65
C ASN A 436 -13.39 -7.60 4.17
N PHE A 437 -14.28 -8.24 4.93
CA PHE A 437 -14.22 -8.28 6.39
C PHE A 437 -12.94 -8.95 6.93
N ILE A 438 -12.19 -9.72 6.14
CA ILE A 438 -10.96 -10.37 6.63
C ILE A 438 -9.78 -10.25 5.67
N THR A 439 -9.99 -9.68 4.50
CA THR A 439 -8.93 -9.42 3.53
C THR A 439 -8.36 -8.01 3.72
N ASP A 440 -7.09 -7.83 3.35
CA ASP A 440 -6.37 -6.54 3.38
C ASP A 440 -6.33 -5.82 4.73
N THR A 441 -6.20 -6.59 5.82
CA THR A 441 -6.05 -6.06 7.16
C THR A 441 -4.86 -6.68 7.88
N ASN A 442 -4.31 -5.93 8.84
CA ASN A 442 -3.33 -6.43 9.81
C ASN A 442 -3.98 -6.77 11.17
N GLN A 443 -5.26 -6.46 11.36
CA GLN A 443 -5.98 -6.78 12.59
C GLN A 443 -6.30 -8.26 12.65
N THR A 444 -6.31 -8.82 13.86
CA THR A 444 -6.73 -10.21 14.06
C THR A 444 -8.22 -10.37 13.75
N LEU A 445 -8.62 -11.59 13.43
CA LEU A 445 -10.02 -11.88 13.15
C LEU A 445 -10.90 -11.65 14.38
N GLU A 446 -10.38 -12.02 15.56
CA GLU A 446 -11.09 -11.87 16.84
C GLU A 446 -11.34 -10.39 17.16
N ASP A 447 -10.35 -9.51 16.95
CA ASP A 447 -10.50 -8.07 17.20
C ASP A 447 -11.57 -7.46 16.28
N ARG A 448 -11.56 -7.82 14.99
CA ARG A 448 -12.54 -7.32 14.02
C ARG A 448 -13.94 -7.79 14.36
N LEU A 449 -14.11 -9.07 14.68
CA LEU A 449 -15.41 -9.63 15.07
C LEU A 449 -15.91 -8.97 16.35
N ALA A 450 -15.07 -8.83 17.37
CA ALA A 450 -15.43 -8.20 18.63
C ALA A 450 -15.86 -6.73 18.42
N TRP A 451 -15.12 -5.99 17.59
CA TRP A 451 -15.45 -4.61 17.26
C TRP A 451 -16.77 -4.48 16.51
N ALA A 452 -16.97 -5.29 15.48
CA ALA A 452 -18.17 -5.22 14.64
C ALA A 452 -19.43 -5.71 15.37
N SER A 453 -19.33 -6.77 16.18
CA SER A 453 -20.48 -7.39 16.84
C SER A 453 -20.70 -6.91 18.27
N GLN A 454 -19.75 -6.19 18.88
CA GLN A 454 -19.72 -5.84 20.30
C GLN A 454 -19.73 -7.08 21.23
N ILE A 455 -19.21 -8.22 20.76
CA ILE A 455 -19.12 -9.47 21.52
C ILE A 455 -17.66 -9.90 21.56
N ALA A 456 -17.06 -9.85 22.75
CA ALA A 456 -15.71 -10.33 22.99
C ALA A 456 -15.70 -11.83 23.31
N ASN A 457 -14.62 -12.51 22.92
CA ASN A 457 -14.30 -13.89 23.31
C ASN A 457 -15.30 -14.97 22.90
N ASP A 458 -16.18 -14.70 21.94
CA ASP A 458 -17.09 -15.68 21.34
C ASP A 458 -17.26 -15.40 19.83
N PRO A 459 -16.29 -15.82 19.00
CA PRO A 459 -16.27 -15.54 17.56
C PRO A 459 -17.48 -16.11 16.82
N ALA A 460 -17.94 -17.30 17.22
CA ALA A 460 -19.08 -17.96 16.61
C ALA A 460 -20.39 -17.19 16.86
N ARG A 461 -20.59 -16.74 18.10
CA ARG A 461 -21.73 -15.88 18.45
C ARG A 461 -21.62 -14.50 17.81
N ALA A 462 -20.42 -13.93 17.73
CA ALA A 462 -20.18 -12.67 17.03
C ALA A 462 -20.67 -12.73 15.58
N VAL A 463 -20.27 -13.76 14.83
CA VAL A 463 -20.75 -13.98 13.46
C VAL A 463 -22.27 -14.18 13.42
N ALA A 464 -22.83 -15.00 14.31
CA ALA A 464 -24.28 -15.23 14.35
C ALA A 464 -25.08 -13.93 14.56
N VAL A 465 -24.56 -13.01 15.39
CA VAL A 465 -25.16 -11.69 15.62
C VAL A 465 -25.04 -10.79 14.40
N LEU A 466 -23.89 -10.77 13.73
CA LEU A 466 -23.68 -10.02 12.48
C LEU A 466 -24.57 -10.51 11.33
N CYS A 467 -24.95 -11.79 11.33
CA CYS A 467 -25.93 -12.32 10.38
C CYS A 467 -27.38 -11.90 10.67
N GLN A 468 -27.70 -11.47 11.90
CA GLN A 468 -29.05 -11.11 12.33
C GLN A 468 -29.34 -9.61 12.23
N HIS A 469 -28.31 -8.76 12.31
CA HIS A 469 -28.46 -7.31 12.33
C HIS A 469 -28.26 -6.73 10.93
N THR A 470 -29.34 -6.20 10.36
CA THR A 470 -29.30 -5.34 9.18
C THR A 470 -28.57 -4.05 9.53
N GLN A 471 -27.61 -3.64 8.70
CA GLN A 471 -26.73 -2.47 8.83
C GLN A 471 -27.21 -1.43 9.88
N LYS A 472 -26.58 -1.44 11.06
CA LYS A 472 -26.24 -0.16 11.68
C LYS A 472 -24.95 0.30 11.02
N GLU A 473 -24.90 1.55 10.60
CA GLU A 473 -23.64 2.18 10.21
C GLU A 473 -22.57 1.77 11.22
N LEU A 474 -21.54 1.07 10.73
CA LEU A 474 -20.40 0.74 11.56
C LEU A 474 -19.89 2.08 12.09
N PRO A 475 -19.84 2.30 13.41
CA PRO A 475 -19.36 3.56 13.95
C PRO A 475 -17.96 3.77 13.38
N GLN A 476 -17.71 4.93 12.77
CA GLN A 476 -16.35 5.27 12.34
C GLN A 476 -15.43 5.07 13.53
N ILE A 477 -14.27 4.45 13.29
CA ILE A 477 -13.18 4.47 14.25
C ILE A 477 -12.91 5.95 14.48
N LYS A 478 -13.24 6.43 15.69
CA LYS A 478 -12.69 7.71 16.15
C LYS A 478 -11.20 7.45 16.19
N GLU A 479 -10.47 7.99 15.22
CA GLU A 479 -9.09 8.35 15.46
C GLU A 479 -9.14 9.15 16.77
N GLU A 480 -8.56 8.59 17.83
CA GLU A 480 -8.33 9.36 19.03
C GLU A 480 -7.56 10.58 18.53
N GLU A 481 -8.22 11.75 18.56
CA GLU A 481 -7.51 13.01 18.51
C GLU A 481 -6.45 12.85 19.60
N GLU A 482 -5.18 12.67 19.19
CA GLU A 482 -4.07 12.91 20.10
C GLU A 482 -4.40 14.26 20.71
N GLU A 483 -4.68 14.27 22.01
CA GLU A 483 -4.83 15.50 22.77
C GLU A 483 -3.59 16.30 22.42
N GLY A 484 -3.77 17.32 21.58
CA GLY A 484 -2.69 18.18 21.16
C GLY A 484 -2.10 18.71 22.46
N ASP A 485 -0.86 18.34 22.72
CA ASP A 485 -0.10 18.89 23.84
C ASP A 485 -0.37 20.40 23.87
N ASP A 486 -0.92 20.86 25.00
CA ASP A 486 -1.23 22.26 25.34
C ASP A 486 0.06 23.11 25.34
N PHE A 487 0.71 23.27 24.19
CA PHE A 487 1.93 24.05 24.01
C PHE A 487 1.65 25.47 23.46
N ASP A 488 0.40 25.81 23.17
CA ASP A 488 0.01 27.10 22.59
C ASP A 488 -0.55 28.12 23.59
N HIS A 489 -0.47 27.86 24.90
CA HIS A 489 -0.65 28.91 25.92
C HIS A 489 0.66 29.67 26.19
N PHE A 490 1.15 30.42 25.19
CA PHE A 490 1.99 31.57 25.46
C PHE A 490 1.11 32.76 25.83
N GLU A 491 1.14 33.15 27.10
CA GLU A 491 0.61 34.42 27.59
C GLU A 491 1.17 35.56 26.75
N THR A 492 0.33 36.17 25.91
CA THR A 492 0.59 37.51 25.37
C THR A 492 0.46 38.51 26.52
N GLY A 493 1.55 38.67 27.28
CA GLY A 493 1.72 39.81 28.17
C GLY A 493 1.80 41.09 27.33
N ASP A 494 0.84 41.99 27.54
CA ASP A 494 0.81 43.34 26.97
C ASP A 494 2.15 44.07 27.21
N ILE A 495 2.96 44.20 26.16
CA ILE A 495 4.04 45.19 26.13
C ILE A 495 3.44 46.47 25.56
N LYS A 496 3.12 47.42 26.45
CA LYS A 496 2.87 48.80 26.06
C LYS A 496 4.18 49.43 25.57
N LEU A 497 4.12 50.06 24.40
CA LEU A 497 5.16 50.90 23.80
C LEU A 497 5.66 51.99 24.75
#